data_AF-A0A164Y2B6-F1
#
_entry.id   AF-A0A164Y2B6-F1
#
_cell.length_a   1.000
_cell.length_b   1.000
_cell.length_c   1.000
_cell.angle_alpha   90.00
_cell.angle_beta   90.00
_cell.angle_gamma   90.00
#
_symmetry.space_group_name_H-M   'P 1'
#
loop_
_entity.id
_entity.type
_entity.pdbx_description
1 polymer ?
#
loop_
_entity_poly.entity_id
_entity_poly.type
_entity_poly.pdbx_seq_one_letter_code
_entity_poly.pdbx_strand_id
1 'polypeptide(L)'
;MAKLGKRIRATRNSNQIGGPAKLKSQSTETTTKAAEEVYKYWFLLENEMVGAIRKGNSSLIPVAINRINFLKQAISIELLNEGLAGDEEALWAIYRTLHNNGWWVRAMNLPHTNPQMYTKQEANSETHLLNFIWPNDRLVHPNTQLKVREGDQEGIRMAFNQIHYGSMLKPLPENMPQQKSGNQMNIPWNDQLNITHQFIKGYANLIEPSVLAAALQGDDKALSMALGQIHHHTMPDDHATVDHRNQSTTPYKEALLH
;
A
#
# COMPACT_ATOMS: atom_id res chain seq x y z
N MET A 1 -69.33 21.35 59.77
CA MET A 1 -68.22 21.91 58.96
C MET A 1 -67.16 20.83 58.81
N ALA A 2 -67.04 20.24 57.62
CA ALA A 2 -65.90 20.40 56.68
C ALA A 2 -64.58 19.84 57.25
N LYS A 3 -63.83 18.96 56.59
CA LYS A 3 -63.86 18.36 55.24
C LYS A 3 -62.68 17.35 55.19
N LEU A 4 -62.83 16.30 54.38
CA LEU A 4 -61.81 15.67 53.50
C LEU A 4 -60.46 15.19 54.11
N GLY A 5 -59.91 14.02 53.78
CA GLY A 5 -60.17 13.03 52.71
C GLY A 5 -59.31 11.79 52.98
N LYS A 6 -59.82 10.58 52.71
CA LYS A 6 -59.55 9.75 51.50
C LYS A 6 -58.03 9.60 51.21
N ARG A 7 -57.46 8.43 50.92
CA ARG A 7 -57.93 7.06 50.61
C ARG A 7 -56.63 6.20 50.58
N ILE A 8 -56.56 5.06 51.27
CA ILE A 8 -56.71 3.68 50.75
C ILE A 8 -55.54 3.24 49.82
N ARG A 9 -54.65 2.36 50.32
CA ARG A 9 -54.44 0.90 49.99
C ARG A 9 -54.06 0.65 48.51
N ALA A 10 -53.23 -0.31 48.11
CA ALA A 10 -53.08 -1.66 48.64
C ALA A 10 -51.87 -2.38 47.98
N THR A 11 -51.21 -3.25 48.76
CA THR A 11 -50.87 -4.67 48.50
C THR A 11 -50.36 -5.10 47.10
N ARG A 12 -49.14 -5.65 46.98
CA ARG A 12 -48.72 -7.06 47.26
C ARG A 12 -49.14 -8.04 46.14
N ASN A 13 -48.19 -8.54 45.33
CA ASN A 13 -47.73 -9.95 45.30
C ASN A 13 -46.87 -10.33 44.07
N SER A 14 -45.75 -10.99 44.36
CA SER A 14 -45.09 -12.15 43.67
C SER A 14 -45.43 -12.50 42.21
N ASN A 15 -44.42 -12.65 41.33
CA ASN A 15 -43.74 -13.92 41.00
C ASN A 15 -42.87 -13.85 39.72
N GLN A 16 -41.76 -14.60 39.73
CA GLN A 16 -41.12 -15.33 38.62
C GLN A 16 -40.24 -14.65 37.52
N ILE A 17 -39.00 -15.16 37.45
CA ILE A 17 -38.18 -15.62 36.29
C ILE A 17 -37.76 -14.60 35.20
N GLY A 18 -36.44 -14.49 34.97
CA GLY A 18 -35.88 -13.95 33.73
C GLY A 18 -34.38 -13.65 33.81
N GLY A 19 -33.55 -14.46 33.14
CA GLY A 19 -32.08 -14.32 33.14
C GLY A 19 -31.53 -13.10 32.38
N PRO A 20 -30.21 -12.84 32.44
CA PRO A 20 -29.60 -11.74 31.70
C PRO A 20 -29.23 -12.20 30.29
N ALA A 21 -30.22 -12.25 29.39
CA ALA A 21 -30.01 -12.47 27.96
C ALA A 21 -30.62 -11.30 27.17
N LYS A 22 -30.00 -10.11 27.24
CA LYS A 22 -30.42 -9.00 26.35
C LYS A 22 -29.33 -7.98 25.97
N LEU A 23 -28.05 -8.27 26.23
CA LEU A 23 -26.94 -7.40 25.76
C LEU A 23 -26.09 -8.00 24.63
N LYS A 24 -26.31 -9.26 24.21
CA LYS A 24 -25.52 -9.91 23.14
C LYS A 24 -26.19 -9.94 21.76
N SER A 25 -27.49 -9.66 21.65
CA SER A 25 -28.23 -9.89 20.40
C SER A 25 -28.14 -8.76 19.37
N GLN A 26 -27.91 -7.51 19.80
CA GLN A 26 -27.81 -6.37 18.87
C GLN A 26 -26.44 -6.25 18.20
N SER A 27 -25.35 -6.63 18.89
CA SER A 27 -24.00 -6.57 18.33
C SER A 27 -23.76 -7.66 17.27
N THR A 28 -24.41 -8.81 17.39
CA THR A 28 -24.27 -9.91 16.44
C THR A 28 -25.02 -9.63 15.14
N GLU A 29 -26.20 -9.01 15.21
CA GLU A 29 -27.08 -8.79 14.05
C GLU A 29 -26.60 -7.65 13.13
N THR A 30 -25.93 -6.63 13.68
CA THR A 30 -25.27 -5.58 12.89
C THR A 30 -24.00 -6.09 12.22
N THR A 31 -23.23 -6.92 12.91
CA THR A 31 -21.99 -7.52 12.40
C THR A 31 -22.29 -8.50 11.26
N THR A 32 -23.39 -9.26 11.33
CA THR A 32 -23.79 -10.18 10.26
C THR A 32 -24.20 -9.45 8.99
N LYS A 33 -24.98 -8.38 9.07
CA LYS A 33 -25.36 -7.57 7.90
C LYS A 33 -24.16 -6.89 7.24
N ALA A 34 -23.24 -6.37 8.05
CA ALA A 34 -22.00 -5.79 7.54
C ALA A 34 -21.10 -6.83 6.85
N ALA A 35 -21.04 -8.05 7.38
CA ALA A 35 -20.32 -9.15 6.74
C ALA A 35 -20.95 -9.57 5.40
N GLU A 36 -22.29 -9.61 5.31
CA GLU A 36 -23.00 -9.88 4.05
C GLU A 36 -22.66 -8.84 2.97
N GLU A 37 -22.62 -7.57 3.34
CA GLU A 37 -22.21 -6.50 2.43
C GLU A 37 -20.76 -6.68 1.96
N VAL A 38 -19.85 -7.04 2.86
CA VAL A 38 -18.46 -7.35 2.53
C VAL A 38 -18.36 -8.52 1.54
N TYR A 39 -19.12 -9.59 1.76
CA TYR A 39 -19.10 -10.76 0.87
C TYR A 39 -19.68 -10.48 -0.50
N LYS A 40 -20.64 -9.55 -0.61
CA LYS A 40 -21.18 -9.12 -1.91
C LYS A 40 -20.09 -8.53 -2.81
N TYR A 41 -19.12 -7.83 -2.23
CA TYR A 41 -18.02 -7.17 -2.95
C TYR A 41 -16.68 -7.90 -2.78
N TRP A 42 -16.71 -9.23 -2.61
CA TRP A 42 -15.52 -10.04 -2.34
C TRP A 42 -14.38 -9.84 -3.36
N PHE A 43 -14.72 -9.57 -4.63
CA PHE A 43 -13.75 -9.37 -5.71
C PHE A 43 -13.00 -8.02 -5.63
N LEU A 44 -13.34 -7.14 -4.69
CA LEU A 44 -12.59 -5.91 -4.40
C LEU A 44 -11.60 -6.09 -3.24
N LEU A 45 -11.54 -7.29 -2.65
CA LEU A 45 -10.77 -7.60 -1.45
C LEU A 45 -9.72 -8.68 -1.74
N GLU A 46 -8.69 -8.77 -0.90
CA GLU A 46 -7.78 -9.91 -0.94
C GLU A 46 -8.47 -11.20 -0.48
N ASN A 47 -8.17 -12.32 -1.14
CA ASN A 47 -8.67 -13.65 -0.76
C ASN A 47 -8.42 -13.99 0.71
N GLU A 48 -7.27 -13.58 1.25
CA GLU A 48 -6.92 -13.79 2.66
C GLU A 48 -7.83 -13.00 3.60
N MET A 49 -8.20 -11.76 3.25
CA MET A 49 -9.10 -10.91 4.04
C MET A 49 -10.50 -11.52 4.09
N VAL A 50 -11.04 -11.92 2.94
CA VAL A 50 -12.33 -12.60 2.85
C VAL A 50 -12.30 -13.90 3.64
N GLY A 51 -11.21 -14.67 3.52
CA GLY A 51 -11.00 -15.91 4.27
C GLY A 51 -10.97 -15.70 5.79
N ALA A 52 -10.29 -14.66 6.27
CA ALA A 52 -10.21 -14.32 7.69
C ALA A 52 -11.57 -13.88 8.25
N ILE A 53 -12.34 -13.08 7.50
CA ILE A 53 -13.69 -12.66 7.90
C ILE A 53 -14.63 -13.88 7.96
N ARG A 54 -14.54 -14.80 6.99
CA ARG A 54 -15.31 -16.07 7.01
C ARG A 54 -14.98 -16.96 8.20
N LYS A 55 -13.72 -16.94 8.66
CA LYS A 55 -13.28 -17.65 9.87
C LYS A 55 -13.71 -16.97 11.18
N GLY A 56 -14.42 -15.84 11.10
CA GLY A 56 -14.97 -15.14 12.26
C GLY A 56 -14.16 -13.94 12.73
N ASN A 57 -13.14 -13.49 11.98
CA ASN A 57 -12.41 -12.29 12.35
C ASN A 57 -13.19 -11.02 11.97
N SER A 58 -14.13 -10.63 12.82
CA SER A 58 -14.98 -9.44 12.61
C SER A 58 -14.24 -8.11 12.71
N SER A 59 -13.01 -8.10 13.25
CA SER A 59 -12.19 -6.87 13.34
C SER A 59 -11.80 -6.31 11.96
N LEU A 60 -11.81 -7.16 10.94
CA LEU A 60 -11.49 -6.79 9.55
C LEU A 60 -12.68 -6.21 8.77
N ILE A 61 -13.91 -6.34 9.28
CA ILE A 61 -15.12 -5.86 8.58
C ILE A 61 -15.05 -4.34 8.31
N PRO A 62 -14.70 -3.47 9.28
CA PRO A 62 -14.57 -2.04 9.02
C PRO A 62 -13.50 -1.71 7.97
N VAL A 63 -12.38 -2.44 7.99
CA VAL A 63 -11.28 -2.27 7.03
C VAL A 63 -11.74 -2.66 5.62
N ALA A 64 -12.41 -3.80 5.49
CA ALA A 64 -12.97 -4.28 4.24
C ALA A 64 -13.99 -3.30 3.66
N ILE A 65 -14.89 -2.75 4.49
CA ILE A 65 -15.88 -1.76 4.08
C ILE A 65 -15.20 -0.47 3.58
N ASN A 66 -14.19 0.02 4.30
CA ASN A 66 -13.47 1.22 3.89
C ASN A 66 -12.79 1.02 2.52
N ARG A 67 -12.13 -0.14 2.35
CA ARG A 67 -11.53 -0.54 1.08
C ARG A 67 -12.54 -0.62 -0.05
N ILE A 68 -13.68 -1.30 0.16
CA ILE A 68 -14.75 -1.41 -0.84
C ILE A 68 -15.25 -0.02 -1.24
N ASN A 69 -15.53 0.85 -0.27
CA ASN A 69 -16.03 2.20 -0.52
C ASN A 69 -15.03 3.08 -1.27
N PHE A 70 -13.74 2.92 -1.01
CA PHE A 70 -12.69 3.59 -1.75
C PHE A 70 -12.62 3.09 -3.20
N LEU A 71 -12.59 1.77 -3.41
CA LEU A 71 -12.45 1.18 -4.74
C LEU A 71 -13.70 1.41 -5.62
N LYS A 72 -14.90 1.47 -5.03
CA LYS A 72 -16.14 1.77 -5.74
C LYS A 72 -16.12 3.13 -6.44
N GLN A 73 -15.33 4.10 -5.95
CA GLN A 73 -15.21 5.42 -6.57
C GLN A 73 -14.47 5.38 -7.91
N ALA A 74 -13.66 4.34 -8.14
CA ALA A 74 -12.82 4.20 -9.32
C ALA A 74 -13.44 3.35 -10.43
N ILE A 75 -14.61 2.76 -10.20
CA ILE A 75 -15.27 1.79 -11.08
C ILE A 75 -16.59 2.40 -11.56
N SER A 76 -16.92 2.25 -12.85
CA SER A 76 -18.24 2.67 -13.34
C SER A 76 -19.35 1.81 -12.73
N ILE A 77 -20.51 2.41 -12.48
CA ILE A 77 -21.64 1.74 -11.83
C ILE A 77 -22.13 0.54 -12.68
N GLU A 78 -22.12 0.68 -13.99
CA GLU A 78 -22.48 -0.38 -14.95
C GLU A 78 -21.57 -1.60 -14.78
N LEU A 79 -20.25 -1.38 -14.87
CA LEU A 79 -19.26 -2.44 -14.73
C LEU A 79 -19.29 -3.10 -13.35
N LEU A 80 -19.54 -2.31 -12.30
CA LEU A 80 -19.70 -2.83 -10.94
C LEU A 80 -20.92 -3.74 -10.82
N ASN A 81 -22.04 -3.41 -11.47
CA ASN A 81 -23.25 -4.23 -11.45
C ASN A 81 -23.08 -5.53 -12.24
N GLU A 82 -22.36 -5.50 -13.37
CA GLU A 82 -22.00 -6.69 -14.13
C GLU A 82 -21.08 -7.61 -13.32
N GLY A 83 -20.08 -7.05 -12.64
CA GLY A 83 -19.24 -7.81 -11.71
C GLY A 83 -20.03 -8.43 -10.55
N LEU A 84 -21.06 -7.73 -10.04
CA LEU A 84 -21.98 -8.26 -9.03
C LEU A 84 -22.88 -9.38 -9.56
N ALA A 85 -23.21 -9.37 -10.85
CA ALA A 85 -23.92 -10.46 -11.52
C ALA A 85 -23.04 -11.69 -11.76
N GLY A 86 -21.72 -11.57 -11.53
CA GLY A 86 -20.75 -12.64 -11.72
C GLY A 86 -20.23 -12.74 -13.16
N ASP A 87 -20.35 -11.68 -13.96
CA ASP A 87 -19.76 -11.64 -15.29
C ASP A 87 -18.23 -11.62 -15.19
N GLU A 88 -17.58 -12.67 -15.69
CA GLU A 88 -16.13 -12.82 -15.64
C GLU A 88 -15.43 -11.69 -16.40
N GLU A 89 -15.96 -11.27 -17.56
CA GLU A 89 -15.33 -10.24 -18.38
C GLU A 89 -15.36 -8.88 -17.66
N ALA A 90 -16.47 -8.58 -16.99
CA ALA A 90 -16.59 -7.39 -16.15
C ALA A 90 -15.63 -7.45 -14.96
N LEU A 91 -15.50 -8.59 -14.28
CA LEU A 91 -14.54 -8.76 -13.18
C LEU A 91 -13.10 -8.51 -13.65
N TRP A 92 -12.69 -9.09 -14.79
CA TRP A 92 -11.37 -8.85 -15.38
C TRP A 92 -11.15 -7.39 -15.73
N ALA A 93 -12.15 -6.71 -16.28
CA ALA A 93 -12.10 -5.29 -16.60
C ALA A 93 -11.96 -4.41 -15.34
N ILE A 94 -12.66 -4.76 -14.26
CA ILE A 94 -12.52 -4.10 -12.94
C ILE A 94 -11.07 -4.23 -12.46
N TYR A 95 -10.55 -5.46 -12.39
CA TYR A 95 -9.17 -5.69 -11.92
C TYR A 95 -8.15 -4.92 -12.75
N ARG A 96 -8.28 -4.97 -14.09
CA ARG A 96 -7.39 -4.25 -15.01
C ARG A 96 -7.43 -2.74 -14.74
N THR A 97 -8.62 -2.18 -14.55
CA THR A 97 -8.80 -0.75 -14.26
C THR A 97 -8.17 -0.36 -12.93
N LEU A 98 -8.39 -1.15 -11.88
CA LEU A 98 -7.87 -0.87 -10.55
C LEU A 98 -6.34 -0.99 -10.47
N HIS A 99 -5.76 -1.99 -11.15
CA HIS A 99 -4.32 -2.18 -11.18
C HIS A 99 -3.61 -1.14 -12.06
N ASN A 100 -4.07 -0.91 -13.28
CA ASN A 100 -3.40 -0.01 -14.22
C ASN A 100 -3.36 1.44 -13.71
N ASN A 101 -4.39 1.86 -12.97
CA ASN A 101 -4.46 3.20 -12.39
C ASN A 101 -3.92 3.27 -10.94
N GLY A 102 -3.38 2.16 -10.42
CA GLY A 102 -2.79 2.09 -9.08
C GLY A 102 -3.78 2.20 -7.92
N TRP A 103 -5.10 2.16 -8.17
CA TRP A 103 -6.13 2.18 -7.13
C TRP A 103 -6.01 0.99 -6.18
N TRP A 104 -5.64 -0.18 -6.71
CA TRP A 104 -5.41 -1.37 -5.89
C TRP A 104 -4.34 -1.14 -4.83
N VAL A 105 -3.17 -0.61 -5.25
CA VAL A 105 -2.05 -0.32 -4.35
C VAL A 105 -2.41 0.78 -3.35
N ARG A 106 -3.16 1.80 -3.77
CA ARG A 106 -3.65 2.86 -2.87
C ARG A 106 -4.61 2.29 -1.82
N ALA A 107 -5.52 1.40 -2.23
CA ALA A 107 -6.46 0.75 -1.33
C ALA A 107 -5.79 -0.14 -0.29
N MET A 108 -4.64 -0.76 -0.63
CA MET A 108 -3.82 -1.52 0.33
C MET A 108 -3.16 -0.64 1.40
N ASN A 109 -2.91 0.62 1.07
CA ASN A 109 -2.27 1.58 1.98
C ASN A 109 -3.29 2.46 2.70
N LEU A 110 -4.58 2.15 2.63
CA LEU A 110 -5.58 2.89 3.38
C LEU A 110 -5.28 2.76 4.88
N PRO A 111 -5.39 3.86 5.64
CA PRO A 111 -5.28 3.78 7.09
C PRO A 111 -6.34 2.79 7.60
N HIS A 112 -5.88 1.81 8.38
CA HIS A 112 -6.74 0.82 9.05
C HIS A 112 -7.57 1.46 10.18
N THR A 113 -7.41 2.77 10.36
CA THR A 113 -7.95 3.56 11.45
C THR A 113 -9.46 3.63 11.33
N ASN A 114 -10.12 2.85 12.18
CA ASN A 114 -11.45 3.16 12.65
C ASN A 114 -11.37 4.59 13.23
N PRO A 115 -12.15 5.60 12.78
CA PRO A 115 -12.00 6.98 13.25
C PRO A 115 -12.18 7.16 14.77
N GLN A 116 -12.66 6.13 15.46
CA GLN A 116 -12.77 6.02 16.92
C GLN A 116 -11.49 5.55 17.64
N MET A 117 -10.45 5.11 16.92
CA MET A 117 -9.20 4.59 17.48
C MET A 117 -7.96 5.31 16.94
N TYR A 118 -7.94 6.64 17.02
CA TYR A 118 -6.68 7.37 17.06
C TYR A 118 -5.96 7.01 18.37
N THR A 119 -5.26 5.89 18.40
CA THR A 119 -4.34 5.58 19.50
C THR A 119 -3.20 6.58 19.46
N LYS A 120 -2.87 7.18 20.63
CA LYS A 120 -1.76 8.13 20.82
C LYS A 120 -0.42 7.70 20.20
N GLN A 121 -0.22 6.41 19.92
CA GLN A 121 0.98 5.88 19.25
C GLN A 121 1.10 6.29 17.78
N GLU A 122 0.02 6.33 17.01
CA GLU A 122 0.08 6.71 15.58
C GLU A 122 0.34 8.22 15.41
N ALA A 123 -0.28 9.03 16.25
CA ALA A 123 -0.01 10.46 16.32
C ALA A 123 1.47 10.74 16.69
N ASN A 124 2.06 9.95 17.58
CA ASN A 124 3.48 10.06 17.91
C ASN A 124 4.38 9.65 16.73
N SER A 125 4.06 8.58 15.99
CA SER A 125 4.84 8.18 14.82
C SER A 125 4.76 9.21 13.68
N GLU A 126 3.59 9.75 13.38
CA GLU A 126 3.46 10.86 12.41
C GLU A 126 4.24 12.10 12.88
N THR A 127 4.20 12.40 14.19
CA THR A 127 4.97 13.52 14.75
C THR A 127 6.48 13.32 14.55
N HIS A 128 7.02 12.12 14.75
CA HIS A 128 8.43 11.84 14.49
C HIS A 128 8.80 11.95 13.00
N LEU A 129 7.92 11.48 12.12
CA LEU A 129 8.12 11.54 10.67
C LEU A 129 8.11 12.99 10.17
N LEU A 130 7.15 13.78 10.63
CA LEU A 130 7.06 15.20 10.30
C LEU A 130 8.24 15.99 10.88
N ASN A 131 8.67 15.68 12.11
CA ASN A 131 9.88 16.24 12.72
C ASN A 131 11.16 15.95 11.92
N PHE A 132 11.18 14.89 11.11
CA PHE A 132 12.29 14.62 10.19
C PHE A 132 12.13 15.34 8.85
N ILE A 133 10.90 15.49 8.35
CA ILE A 133 10.61 16.16 7.08
C ILE A 133 10.86 17.68 7.18
N TRP A 134 10.38 18.35 8.23
CA TRP A 134 10.46 19.82 8.33
C TRP A 134 11.89 20.39 8.28
N PRO A 135 12.89 19.81 8.96
CA PRO A 135 14.28 20.27 8.81
C PRO A 135 14.86 20.06 7.41
N ASN A 136 14.29 19.14 6.64
CA ASN A 136 14.73 18.76 5.29
C ASN A 136 13.78 19.27 4.19
N ASP A 137 12.89 20.22 4.49
CA ASP A 137 11.82 20.68 3.59
C ASP A 137 12.35 21.19 2.24
N ARG A 138 13.58 21.72 2.22
CA ARG A 138 14.27 22.14 0.99
C ARG A 138 14.52 21.02 -0.03
N LEU A 139 14.55 19.76 0.43
CA LEU A 139 14.73 18.57 -0.40
C LEU A 139 13.39 18.00 -0.88
N VAL A 140 12.27 18.57 -0.42
CA VAL A 140 10.91 18.12 -0.74
C VAL A 140 10.27 19.07 -1.73
N HIS A 141 9.66 18.54 -2.78
CA HIS A 141 8.98 19.30 -3.81
C HIS A 141 7.75 20.05 -3.23
N PRO A 142 7.47 21.32 -3.62
CA PRO A 142 6.36 22.10 -3.07
C PRO A 142 5.00 21.40 -3.07
N ASN A 143 4.64 20.71 -4.16
CA ASN A 143 3.40 19.93 -4.24
C ASN A 143 3.34 18.76 -3.24
N THR A 144 4.49 18.18 -2.90
CA THR A 144 4.60 17.14 -1.87
C THR A 144 4.49 17.76 -0.47
N GLN A 145 5.06 18.94 -0.25
CA GLN A 145 4.91 19.67 1.02
C GLN A 145 3.45 19.98 1.35
N LEU A 146 2.63 20.38 0.35
CA LEU A 146 1.20 20.61 0.55
C LEU A 146 0.50 19.36 1.09
N LYS A 147 0.75 18.21 0.45
CA LYS A 147 0.22 16.91 0.89
C LYS A 147 0.69 16.54 2.29
N VAL A 148 1.95 16.78 2.62
CA VAL A 148 2.49 16.54 3.97
C VAL A 148 1.78 17.41 5.02
N ARG A 149 1.51 18.68 4.72
CA ARG A 149 0.78 19.60 5.62
C ARG A 149 -0.67 19.18 5.84
N GLU A 150 -1.27 18.55 4.83
CA GLU A 150 -2.63 17.99 4.90
C GLU A 150 -2.68 16.63 5.63
N GLY A 151 -1.53 16.07 6.02
CA GLY A 151 -1.46 14.75 6.66
C GLY A 151 -1.64 13.59 5.67
N ASP A 152 -1.50 13.82 4.37
CA ASP A 152 -1.57 12.76 3.36
C ASP A 152 -0.35 11.83 3.51
N GLN A 153 -0.63 10.58 3.87
CA GLN A 153 0.36 9.51 4.02
C GLN A 153 1.20 9.28 2.77
N GLU A 154 0.60 9.42 1.58
CA GLU A 154 1.35 9.32 0.33
C GLU A 154 2.31 10.52 0.17
N GLY A 155 1.86 11.70 0.58
CA GLY A 155 2.67 12.92 0.66
C GLY A 155 3.88 12.73 1.58
N ILE A 156 3.65 12.19 2.78
CA ILE A 156 4.71 11.88 3.76
C ILE A 156 5.70 10.90 3.16
N ARG A 157 5.23 9.79 2.55
CA ARG A 157 6.12 8.79 1.92
C ARG A 157 6.94 9.38 0.76
N MET A 158 6.31 10.17 -0.10
CA MET A 158 6.99 10.87 -1.19
C MET A 158 8.06 11.83 -0.66
N ALA A 159 7.77 12.56 0.42
CA ALA A 159 8.73 13.46 1.05
C ALA A 159 9.94 12.69 1.59
N PHE A 160 9.73 11.55 2.25
CA PHE A 160 10.84 10.69 2.69
C PHE A 160 11.70 10.20 1.54
N ASN A 161 11.09 9.73 0.45
CA ASN A 161 11.82 9.29 -0.73
C ASN A 161 12.64 10.44 -1.34
N GLN A 162 12.05 11.63 -1.45
CA GLN A 162 12.74 12.82 -1.97
C GLN A 162 13.90 13.25 -1.07
N ILE A 163 13.71 13.26 0.25
CA ILE A 163 14.79 13.55 1.22
C ILE A 163 15.89 12.48 1.11
N HIS A 164 15.52 11.21 1.01
CA HIS A 164 16.48 10.11 0.88
C HIS A 164 17.35 10.28 -0.38
N TYR A 165 16.74 10.40 -1.56
CA TYR A 165 17.48 10.59 -2.80
C TYR A 165 18.24 11.92 -2.84
N GLY A 166 17.64 13.00 -2.35
CA GLY A 166 18.26 14.32 -2.25
C GLY A 166 19.46 14.35 -1.29
N SER A 167 19.46 13.52 -0.23
CA SER A 167 20.57 13.41 0.72
C SER A 167 21.75 12.59 0.20
N MET A 168 21.50 11.64 -0.71
CA MET A 168 22.55 10.85 -1.38
C MET A 168 23.25 11.64 -2.49
N LEU A 169 22.58 12.64 -3.05
CA LEU A 169 23.17 13.61 -3.96
C LEU A 169 24.00 14.64 -3.14
N LYS A 170 25.23 14.26 -2.76
CA LYS A 170 26.24 15.23 -2.28
C LYS A 170 26.40 16.37 -3.30
N PRO A 171 26.72 17.60 -2.84
CA PRO A 171 26.39 18.83 -3.55
C PRO A 171 27.17 18.91 -4.87
N LEU A 172 26.45 18.84 -6.00
CA LEU A 172 26.93 19.52 -7.19
C LEU A 172 27.04 21.02 -6.85
N PRO A 173 28.11 21.70 -7.27
CA PRO A 173 28.39 23.07 -6.84
C PRO A 173 27.21 24.01 -7.12
N GLU A 174 27.01 24.91 -6.16
CA GLU A 174 25.85 25.73 -5.83
C GLU A 174 25.42 26.78 -6.88
N ASN A 175 25.74 26.57 -8.16
CA ASN A 175 25.50 27.52 -9.25
C ASN A 175 24.88 26.85 -10.49
N MET A 176 23.75 26.15 -10.35
CA MET A 176 22.91 25.85 -11.52
C MET A 176 21.49 26.41 -11.35
N PRO A 177 21.01 27.25 -12.29
CA PRO A 177 19.66 27.78 -12.24
C PRO A 177 18.66 26.63 -12.41
N GLN A 178 17.59 26.67 -11.60
CA GLN A 178 16.46 25.75 -11.65
C GLN A 178 15.98 25.57 -13.09
N GLN A 179 16.38 24.47 -13.73
CA GLN A 179 15.83 24.08 -15.03
C GLN A 179 14.62 23.18 -14.82
N LYS A 180 13.52 23.71 -15.36
CA LYS A 180 12.20 23.12 -15.44
C LYS A 180 12.27 21.71 -16.00
N SER A 181 11.45 20.86 -15.40
CA SER A 181 11.03 19.54 -15.89
C SER A 181 10.79 19.52 -17.41
N GLY A 182 11.40 18.54 -18.07
CA GLY A 182 11.06 18.15 -19.44
C GLY A 182 12.25 18.12 -20.38
N ASN A 183 13.11 17.10 -20.26
CA ASN A 183 13.68 16.40 -21.41
C ASN A 183 14.48 15.19 -20.95
N GLN A 184 14.36 14.11 -21.70
CA GLN A 184 15.19 12.90 -21.59
C GLN A 184 16.66 13.31 -21.46
N MET A 185 17.36 12.75 -20.47
CA MET A 185 18.80 12.94 -20.35
C MET A 185 19.47 12.42 -21.62
N ASN A 186 19.82 13.33 -22.53
CA ASN A 186 20.85 13.09 -23.52
C ASN A 186 22.18 13.13 -22.76
N ILE A 187 22.53 12.01 -22.11
CA ILE A 187 23.88 11.79 -21.63
C ILE A 187 24.76 11.82 -22.89
N PRO A 188 25.81 12.65 -22.94
CA PRO A 188 26.72 12.66 -24.09
C PRO A 188 27.20 11.23 -24.36
N TRP A 189 27.08 10.76 -25.61
CA TRP A 189 27.41 9.38 -26.01
C TRP A 189 28.77 8.89 -25.48
N ASN A 190 29.74 9.80 -25.36
CA ASN A 190 31.06 9.51 -24.79
C ASN A 190 31.05 9.16 -23.30
N ASP A 191 30.16 9.76 -22.50
CA ASP A 191 30.03 9.44 -21.08
C ASP A 191 29.38 8.08 -20.89
N GLN A 192 28.41 7.73 -21.74
CA GLN A 192 27.76 6.42 -21.72
C GLN A 192 28.73 5.30 -22.11
N LEU A 193 29.58 5.51 -23.12
CA LEU A 193 30.63 4.56 -23.48
C LEU A 193 31.66 4.40 -22.36
N ASN A 194 32.06 5.47 -21.69
CA ASN A 194 33.02 5.40 -20.60
C ASN A 194 32.46 4.63 -19.39
N ILE A 195 31.19 4.88 -19.03
CA ILE A 195 30.49 4.10 -17.99
C ILE A 195 30.42 2.62 -18.39
N THR A 196 30.07 2.33 -19.64
CA THR A 196 29.99 0.95 -20.15
C THR A 196 31.35 0.25 -20.12
N HIS A 197 32.43 0.94 -20.50
CA HIS A 197 33.78 0.40 -20.43
C HIS A 197 34.24 0.13 -19.00
N GLN A 198 33.92 1.02 -18.05
CA GLN A 198 34.23 0.80 -16.63
C GLN A 198 33.48 -0.40 -16.06
N PHE A 199 32.20 -0.53 -16.42
CA PHE A 199 31.38 -1.66 -16.04
C PHE A 199 31.96 -2.98 -16.58
N ILE A 200 32.25 -3.04 -17.88
CA ILE A 200 32.84 -4.22 -18.54
C ILE A 200 34.19 -4.60 -17.93
N LYS A 201 35.04 -3.62 -17.59
CA LYS A 201 36.31 -3.88 -16.89
C LYS A 201 36.10 -4.49 -15.51
N GLY A 202 35.05 -4.10 -14.79
CA GLY A 202 34.71 -4.64 -13.48
C GLY A 202 34.34 -6.12 -13.49
N TYR A 203 33.87 -6.63 -14.63
CA TYR A 203 33.46 -8.03 -14.83
C TYR A 203 34.32 -8.76 -15.87
N ALA A 204 35.56 -8.30 -16.08
CA ALA A 204 36.47 -8.85 -17.09
C ALA A 204 36.72 -10.36 -16.93
N ASN A 205 36.60 -10.89 -15.71
CA ASN A 205 36.73 -12.30 -15.38
C ASN A 205 35.53 -13.17 -15.85
N LEU A 206 34.40 -12.54 -16.20
CA LEU A 206 33.18 -13.21 -16.69
C LEU A 206 33.01 -13.08 -18.20
N ILE A 207 33.97 -12.48 -18.91
CA ILE A 207 33.90 -12.20 -20.34
C ILE A 207 35.05 -12.92 -21.05
N GLU A 208 34.78 -13.47 -22.22
CA GLU A 208 35.81 -14.07 -23.06
C GLU A 208 36.88 -13.02 -23.46
N PRO A 209 38.20 -13.31 -23.37
CA PRO A 209 39.26 -12.32 -23.61
C PRO A 209 39.23 -11.66 -24.99
N SER A 210 38.82 -12.40 -26.01
CA SER A 210 38.67 -11.90 -27.40
C SER A 210 37.56 -10.85 -27.50
N VAL A 211 36.44 -11.10 -26.81
CA VAL A 211 35.24 -10.25 -26.73
C VAL A 211 35.52 -9.02 -25.88
N LEU A 212 36.22 -9.18 -24.76
CA LEU A 212 36.64 -8.08 -23.89
C LEU A 212 37.55 -7.08 -24.63
N ALA A 213 38.54 -7.58 -25.38
CA ALA A 213 39.45 -6.73 -26.14
C ALA A 213 38.72 -5.92 -27.23
N ALA A 214 37.80 -6.56 -27.97
CA ALA A 214 36.99 -5.90 -28.99
C ALA A 214 35.99 -4.90 -28.39
N ALA A 215 35.37 -5.23 -27.26
CA ALA A 215 34.44 -4.35 -26.55
C ALA A 215 35.13 -3.07 -26.06
N LEU A 216 36.36 -3.17 -25.53
CA LEU A 216 37.14 -2.00 -25.08
C LEU A 216 37.69 -1.14 -26.22
N GLN A 217 37.69 -1.66 -27.45
CA GLN A 217 37.99 -0.89 -28.67
C GLN A 217 36.75 -0.17 -29.23
N GLY A 218 35.58 -0.36 -28.62
CA GLY A 218 34.33 0.29 -29.03
C GLY A 218 33.57 -0.44 -30.13
N ASP A 219 33.79 -1.75 -30.31
CA ASP A 219 32.93 -2.56 -31.19
C ASP A 219 31.58 -2.83 -30.50
N ASP A 220 30.52 -2.22 -31.03
CA ASP A 220 29.14 -2.33 -30.53
C ASP A 220 28.64 -3.78 -30.43
N LYS A 221 29.08 -4.66 -31.34
CA LYS A 221 28.71 -6.08 -31.31
C LYS A 221 29.39 -6.79 -30.16
N ALA A 222 30.66 -6.48 -29.92
CA ALA A 222 31.42 -7.02 -28.80
C ALA A 222 30.92 -6.46 -27.45
N LEU A 223 30.53 -5.19 -27.39
CA LEU A 223 29.88 -4.57 -26.23
C LEU A 223 28.60 -5.32 -25.85
N SER A 224 27.72 -5.55 -26.83
CA SER A 224 26.47 -6.28 -26.61
C SER A 224 26.71 -7.72 -26.14
N MET A 225 27.71 -8.38 -26.71
CA MET A 225 28.08 -9.75 -26.36
C MET A 225 28.71 -9.84 -24.95
N ALA A 226 29.58 -8.88 -24.58
CA ALA A 226 30.16 -8.79 -23.25
C ALA A 226 29.08 -8.58 -22.18
N LEU A 227 28.11 -7.68 -22.43
CA LEU A 227 26.98 -7.47 -21.52
C LEU A 227 26.11 -8.72 -21.37
N GLY A 228 25.89 -9.46 -22.46
CA GLY A 228 25.18 -10.75 -22.43
C GLY A 228 25.89 -11.82 -21.59
N GLN A 229 27.23 -11.90 -21.70
CA GLN A 229 28.03 -12.82 -20.88
C GLN A 229 27.99 -12.45 -19.40
N ILE A 230 28.15 -11.15 -19.07
CA ILE A 230 28.00 -10.67 -17.68
C ILE A 230 26.62 -11.05 -17.13
N HIS A 231 25.55 -10.80 -17.89
CA HIS A 231 24.18 -11.12 -17.47
C HIS A 231 24.00 -12.62 -17.20
N HIS A 232 24.45 -13.48 -18.12
CA HIS A 232 24.31 -14.93 -17.96
C HIS A 232 25.09 -15.46 -16.75
N HIS A 233 26.27 -14.89 -16.47
CA HIS A 233 27.09 -15.30 -15.32
C HIS A 233 26.65 -14.68 -13.98
N THR A 234 25.78 -13.66 -13.99
CA THR A 234 25.29 -12.98 -12.77
C THR A 234 23.86 -13.35 -12.39
N MET A 235 23.17 -14.13 -13.22
CA MET A 235 21.90 -14.73 -12.84
C MET A 235 22.15 -15.92 -11.88
N PRO A 236 21.33 -16.08 -10.83
CA PRO A 236 21.38 -17.28 -10.00
C PRO A 236 21.05 -18.50 -10.85
N ASP A 237 21.88 -19.54 -10.76
CA ASP A 237 21.61 -20.83 -11.40
C ASP A 237 20.24 -21.35 -10.94
N ASP A 238 19.25 -21.37 -11.83
CA ASP A 238 17.89 -21.91 -11.59
C ASP A 238 17.88 -23.45 -11.40
N HIS A 239 19.03 -24.04 -11.09
CA HIS A 239 19.21 -25.44 -10.75
C HIS A 239 19.98 -25.63 -9.44
N ALA A 240 19.57 -24.91 -8.39
CA ALA A 240 19.83 -25.31 -7.02
C ALA A 240 18.61 -25.02 -6.13
N THR A 241 17.74 -26.02 -6.02
CA THR A 241 16.91 -26.35 -4.85
C THR A 241 16.34 -25.20 -4.00
N VAL A 242 15.03 -25.01 -4.13
CA VAL A 242 14.04 -24.77 -3.06
C VAL A 242 14.58 -24.11 -1.77
N ASP A 243 14.24 -22.83 -1.58
CA ASP A 243 13.67 -22.40 -0.30
C ASP A 243 12.81 -21.14 -0.46
N HIS A 244 11.49 -21.34 -0.40
CA HIS A 244 10.50 -20.26 -0.34
C HIS A 244 10.51 -19.60 1.05
N ARG A 245 11.51 -18.76 1.33
CA ARG A 245 11.47 -17.86 2.48
C ARG A 245 12.16 -16.54 2.16
N ASN A 246 11.43 -15.68 1.46
CA ASN A 246 11.46 -14.22 1.67
C ASN A 246 10.36 -13.60 0.81
N GLN A 247 9.11 -13.84 1.23
CA GLN A 247 8.02 -12.99 0.80
C GLN A 247 8.08 -11.70 1.61
N SER A 248 8.09 -10.60 0.88
CA SER A 248 7.76 -9.25 1.32
C SER A 248 6.74 -9.25 2.46
N THR A 249 7.16 -8.70 3.59
CA THR A 249 6.31 -8.40 4.74
C THR A 249 5.41 -7.22 4.37
N THR A 250 4.19 -7.54 3.94
CA THR A 250 3.10 -6.56 3.87
C THR A 250 2.59 -6.30 5.29
N PRO A 251 2.20 -5.06 5.62
CA PRO A 251 1.72 -4.69 6.98
C PRO A 251 0.48 -5.48 7.44
N TYR A 252 -0.31 -6.03 6.51
CA TYR A 252 -1.43 -6.92 6.83
C TYR A 252 -1.00 -8.28 7.42
N LYS A 253 0.19 -8.81 7.06
CA LYS A 253 0.71 -10.07 7.65
C LYS A 253 1.00 -9.94 9.14
N GLU A 254 1.33 -8.74 9.63
CA GLU A 254 1.55 -8.50 11.06
C GLU A 254 0.23 -8.59 11.86
N ALA A 255 -0.89 -8.17 11.26
CA ALA A 255 -2.21 -8.24 11.89
C ALA A 255 -2.79 -9.67 11.97
N LEU A 256 -2.30 -10.60 11.15
CA LEU A 256 -2.69 -12.01 11.18
C LEU A 256 -2.00 -12.82 12.30
N LEU A 257 -0.96 -12.26 12.93
CA LEU A 257 -0.18 -12.91 13.98
C LEU A 257 -0.65 -12.56 15.41
N HIS A 258 -1.72 -11.77 15.54
CA HIS A 258 -2.29 -11.34 16.82
C HIS A 258 -3.73 -11.82 17.01
#